data_AF-A0A847FYM1-F1
#
_entry.id   AF-A0A847FYM1-F1
#
_cell.length_a   1.000
_cell.length_b   1.000
_cell.length_c   1.000
_cell.angle_alpha   90.00
_cell.angle_beta   90.00
_cell.angle_gamma   90.00
#
_symmetry.space_group_name_H-M   'P 1'
#
loop_
_entity.id
_entity.type
_entity.pdbx_description
1 polymer ?
#
loop_
_entity_poly.entity_id
_entity_poly.type
_entity_poly.pdbx_seq_one_letter_code
_entity_poly.pdbx_strand_id
1 'polypeptide(L)'
;MKSRPALQLAVLLAVVFVVLGNGRISGGDGEAMYQVTRAMVEQGRLSLPPGALPPVEIVLVESTDTAIPYTVTGRDGLAYSKYGLGQSLAALPLYLLGAAWRGLSGSVYAPRAAVALLNALLVATTAGMLLKIVLQMGYPRPTGQMIALAYALCTPAWVYTHTFFSEPLVTLCLVTAVFSMIRFAQSDQSRWLALAGGALGVALLTRVDAVAAIPAFALYLGLVWWQRRPYLAAASGQSLAAAAPFAAGLGLALGYNYHRFGSILEFGYSTSNWQSDFLTGLIGLTLSPGKGLVWYAPPIVLGLISMPAFARR
;
A
#
# COMPACT_ATOMS: atom_id res chain seq x y z
N MET A 1 -19.24 -8.78 19.51
CA MET A 1 -18.96 -7.50 20.19
C MET A 1 -17.50 -6.99 20.08
N LYS A 2 -16.49 -7.82 19.75
CA LYS A 2 -15.06 -7.40 19.73
C LYS A 2 -14.61 -6.46 18.58
N SER A 3 -15.43 -6.23 17.54
CA SER A 3 -15.05 -5.42 16.36
C SER A 3 -15.36 -3.93 16.47
N ARG A 4 -16.27 -3.52 17.36
CA ARG A 4 -16.71 -2.13 17.54
C ARG A 4 -15.57 -1.14 17.84
N PRO A 5 -14.61 -1.41 18.74
CA PRO A 5 -13.59 -0.41 19.09
C PRO A 5 -12.64 -0.09 17.93
N ALA A 6 -12.34 -1.07 17.09
CA ALA A 6 -11.48 -0.87 15.92
C ALA A 6 -12.14 -0.01 14.84
N LEU A 7 -13.43 -0.27 14.57
CA LEU A 7 -14.20 0.55 13.64
C LEU A 7 -14.35 1.97 14.16
N GLN A 8 -14.67 2.15 15.44
CA GLN A 8 -14.77 3.46 16.08
C GLN A 8 -13.48 4.27 15.95
N LEU A 9 -12.33 3.64 16.21
CA LEU A 9 -11.03 4.31 16.07
C LEU A 9 -10.70 4.65 14.61
N ALA A 10 -10.96 3.73 13.67
CA ALA A 10 -10.76 3.99 12.25
C ALA A 10 -11.65 5.13 11.75
N VAL A 11 -12.92 5.16 12.13
CA VAL A 11 -13.83 6.26 11.76
C VAL A 11 -13.37 7.58 12.38
N LEU A 12 -12.99 7.58 13.66
CA LEU A 12 -12.48 8.79 14.32
C LEU A 12 -11.25 9.34 13.60
N LEU A 13 -10.26 8.49 13.31
CA LEU A 13 -9.05 8.90 12.61
C LEU A 13 -9.34 9.34 11.17
N ALA A 14 -10.24 8.65 10.47
CA ALA A 14 -10.66 9.07 9.13
C ALA A 14 -11.27 10.46 9.14
N VAL A 15 -12.17 10.76 10.08
CA VAL A 15 -12.75 12.10 10.24
C VAL A 15 -11.66 13.13 10.53
N VAL A 16 -10.75 12.85 11.46
CA VAL A 16 -9.63 13.76 11.80
C VAL A 16 -8.76 14.05 10.57
N PHE A 17 -8.34 13.03 9.84
CA PHE A 17 -7.48 13.19 8.65
C PHE A 17 -8.19 13.88 7.50
N VAL A 18 -9.49 13.62 7.31
CA VAL A 18 -10.29 14.32 6.28
C VAL A 18 -10.43 15.80 6.63
N VAL A 19 -10.72 16.14 7.89
CA VAL A 19 -10.87 17.53 8.35
C VAL A 19 -9.55 18.31 8.26
N LEU A 20 -8.42 17.67 8.60
CA LEU A 20 -7.10 18.29 8.50
C LEU A 20 -6.53 18.23 7.07
N GLY A 21 -7.13 17.45 6.19
CA GLY A 21 -6.76 17.30 4.79
C GLY A 21 -7.05 18.57 3.99
N ASN A 22 -6.21 18.83 2.98
CA ASN A 22 -6.39 19.98 2.08
C ASN A 22 -7.20 19.64 0.81
N GLY A 23 -7.60 18.38 0.63
CA GLY A 23 -8.35 17.89 -0.54
C GLY A 23 -7.58 17.97 -1.86
N ARG A 24 -6.24 18.04 -1.82
CA ARG A 24 -5.39 18.18 -3.00
C ARG A 24 -4.51 16.95 -3.19
N ILE A 25 -4.22 16.64 -4.44
CA ILE A 25 -3.19 15.66 -4.82
C ILE A 25 -1.91 16.45 -5.05
N SER A 26 -0.87 16.11 -4.31
CA SER A 26 0.47 16.71 -4.38
C SER A 26 1.50 15.68 -4.85
N GLY A 27 2.55 16.17 -5.52
CA GLY A 27 3.62 15.34 -6.07
C GLY A 27 3.27 14.69 -7.42
N GLY A 28 4.28 14.52 -8.28
CA GLY A 28 4.07 13.93 -9.61
C GLY A 28 3.66 12.46 -9.57
N ASP A 29 4.08 11.71 -8.55
CA ASP A 29 3.68 10.32 -8.32
C ASP A 29 2.17 10.18 -8.19
N GLY A 30 1.59 10.95 -7.26
CA GLY A 30 0.15 10.97 -7.01
C GLY A 30 -0.62 11.46 -8.22
N GLU A 31 -0.13 12.50 -8.89
CA GLU A 31 -0.78 13.01 -10.08
C GLU A 31 -0.81 11.98 -11.22
N ALA A 32 0.26 11.21 -11.43
CA ALA A 32 0.30 10.16 -12.45
C ALA A 32 -0.75 9.06 -12.20
N MET A 33 -0.89 8.60 -10.97
CA MET A 33 -1.89 7.59 -10.62
C MET A 33 -3.33 8.15 -10.71
N TYR A 34 -3.53 9.42 -10.33
CA TYR A 34 -4.82 10.10 -10.51
C TYR A 34 -5.21 10.19 -11.99
N GLN A 35 -4.28 10.56 -12.87
CA GLN A 35 -4.55 10.67 -14.31
C GLN A 35 -4.89 9.31 -14.92
N VAL A 36 -4.29 8.21 -14.47
CA VAL A 36 -4.72 6.85 -14.87
C VAL A 36 -6.16 6.58 -14.42
N THR A 37 -6.51 6.93 -13.17
CA THR A 37 -7.89 6.79 -12.66
C THR A 37 -8.89 7.56 -13.52
N ARG A 38 -8.56 8.81 -13.85
CA ARG A 38 -9.36 9.67 -14.71
C ARG A 38 -9.48 9.12 -16.13
N ALA A 39 -8.39 8.66 -16.74
CA ALA A 39 -8.38 8.12 -18.09
C ALA A 39 -9.23 6.85 -18.20
N MET A 40 -9.24 6.00 -17.15
CA MET A 40 -10.11 4.82 -17.09
C MET A 40 -11.58 5.22 -17.15
N VAL A 41 -12.00 6.22 -16.36
CA VAL A 41 -13.41 6.62 -16.27
C VAL A 41 -13.85 7.48 -17.45
N GLU A 42 -13.07 8.49 -17.84
CA GLU A 42 -13.49 9.47 -18.84
C GLU A 42 -13.23 9.01 -20.28
N GLN A 43 -12.29 8.08 -20.50
CA GLN A 43 -11.78 7.75 -21.84
C GLN A 43 -11.68 6.24 -22.11
N GLY A 44 -11.94 5.38 -21.10
CA GLY A 44 -11.83 3.93 -21.26
C GLY A 44 -10.43 3.43 -21.59
N ARG A 45 -9.39 4.19 -21.21
CA ARG A 45 -7.98 3.87 -21.52
C ARG A 45 -7.08 3.93 -20.29
N LEU A 46 -5.95 3.24 -20.37
CA LEU A 46 -4.93 3.20 -19.32
C LEU A 46 -3.74 4.15 -19.58
N SER A 47 -3.60 4.63 -20.82
CA SER A 47 -2.59 5.63 -21.19
C SER A 47 -2.99 7.02 -20.75
N LEU A 48 -1.98 7.83 -20.41
CA LEU A 48 -2.16 9.22 -20.06
C LEU A 48 -2.30 10.07 -21.34
N PRO A 49 -3.09 11.15 -21.32
CA PRO A 49 -3.13 12.10 -22.41
C PRO A 49 -1.73 12.72 -22.65
N PRO A 50 -1.38 13.06 -23.91
CA PRO A 50 -0.16 13.81 -24.20
C PRO A 50 -0.09 15.10 -23.36
N GLY A 51 1.04 15.34 -22.69
CA GLY A 51 1.22 16.52 -21.82
C GLY A 51 0.48 16.48 -20.48
N ALA A 52 -0.10 15.34 -20.07
CA ALA A 52 -0.80 15.21 -18.79
C ALA A 52 0.08 15.55 -17.57
N LEU A 53 1.39 15.35 -17.70
CA LEU A 53 2.39 15.65 -16.68
C LEU A 53 3.61 16.26 -17.37
N PRO A 54 3.97 17.53 -17.09
CA PRO A 54 5.29 18.02 -17.47
C PRO A 54 6.35 17.24 -16.68
N PRO A 55 7.52 16.94 -17.28
CA PRO A 55 8.67 16.49 -16.51
C PRO A 55 8.98 17.55 -15.44
N VAL A 56 9.13 17.13 -14.19
CA VAL A 56 9.63 18.03 -13.13
C VAL A 56 11.12 17.80 -13.03
N GLU A 57 11.87 18.89 -13.19
CA GLU A 57 13.30 18.90 -12.94
C GLU A 57 13.52 19.00 -11.43
N ILE A 58 14.11 17.98 -10.84
CA ILE A 58 14.56 18.02 -9.44
C ILE A 58 16.04 18.37 -9.48
N VAL A 59 16.38 19.56 -8.98
CA VAL A 59 17.79 19.94 -8.78
C VAL A 59 18.34 19.10 -7.62
N LEU A 60 18.87 17.93 -7.94
CA LEU A 60 19.76 17.19 -7.06
C LEU A 60 21.17 17.78 -7.26
N VAL A 61 21.82 18.14 -6.15
CA VAL A 61 23.04 18.98 -6.11
C VAL A 61 24.23 18.39 -6.91
N GLU A 62 24.18 17.15 -7.40
CA GLU A 62 25.26 16.51 -8.16
C GLU A 62 24.81 15.52 -9.26
N SER A 63 23.58 15.61 -9.81
CA SER A 63 23.20 14.76 -10.96
C SER A 63 23.00 15.59 -12.24
N THR A 64 23.58 15.12 -13.35
CA THR A 64 23.34 15.65 -14.71
C THR A 64 22.04 15.15 -15.33
N ASP A 65 21.39 14.17 -14.69
CA ASP A 65 20.06 13.66 -15.04
C ASP A 65 19.11 14.02 -13.87
N THR A 66 18.42 15.14 -14.01
CA THR A 66 17.56 15.77 -12.97
C THR A 66 16.07 15.51 -13.20
N ALA A 67 15.70 14.92 -14.34
CA ALA A 67 14.32 14.59 -14.65
C ALA A 67 13.96 13.23 -14.07
N ILE A 68 13.08 13.18 -13.06
CA ILE A 68 12.43 11.93 -12.66
C ILE A 68 11.15 11.79 -13.47
N PRO A 69 11.12 10.99 -14.55
CA PRO A 69 9.91 10.83 -15.33
C PRO A 69 8.83 10.18 -14.45
N TYR A 70 7.67 10.84 -14.34
CA TYR A 70 6.46 10.26 -13.75
C TYR A 70 5.70 9.39 -14.75
N THR A 71 6.06 9.51 -16.04
CA THR A 71 5.50 8.78 -17.17
C THR A 71 6.59 8.06 -17.95
N VAL A 72 6.28 6.87 -18.45
CA VAL A 72 7.17 6.08 -19.30
C VAL A 72 6.48 5.90 -20.65
N THR A 73 7.23 6.11 -21.72
CA THR A 73 6.76 5.82 -23.08
C THR A 73 6.67 4.31 -23.23
N GLY A 74 5.46 3.82 -23.47
CA GLY A 74 5.18 2.41 -23.70
C GLY A 74 4.87 2.10 -25.15
N ARG A 75 4.11 1.03 -25.34
CA ARG A 75 3.64 0.53 -26.63
C ARG A 75 2.93 1.64 -27.41
N ASP A 76 3.15 1.65 -28.73
CA ASP A 76 2.57 2.60 -29.68
C ASP A 76 2.92 4.07 -29.40
N GLY A 77 4.01 4.33 -28.66
CA GLY A 77 4.45 5.68 -28.30
C GLY A 77 3.56 6.37 -27.26
N LEU A 78 2.66 5.62 -26.62
CA LEU A 78 1.73 6.17 -25.61
C LEU A 78 2.44 6.36 -24.27
N ALA A 79 2.07 7.43 -23.56
CA ALA A 79 2.57 7.68 -22.21
C ALA A 79 1.78 6.86 -21.18
N TYR A 80 2.49 6.13 -20.31
CA TYR A 80 1.90 5.40 -19.19
C TYR A 80 2.49 5.85 -17.87
N SER A 81 1.74 5.69 -16.78
CA SER A 81 2.29 5.90 -15.44
C SER A 81 3.32 4.81 -15.16
N LYS A 82 4.44 5.16 -14.51
CA LYS A 82 5.42 4.14 -14.07
C LYS A 82 4.89 3.25 -12.95
N TYR A 83 3.95 3.74 -12.14
CA TYR A 83 3.43 3.04 -10.98
C TYR A 83 2.51 1.86 -11.34
N GLY A 84 2.29 0.96 -10.37
CA GLY A 84 1.34 -0.12 -10.49
C GLY A 84 -0.11 0.36 -10.58
N LEU A 85 -0.99 -0.51 -11.07
CA LEU A 85 -2.39 -0.17 -11.35
C LEU A 85 -3.26 -0.12 -10.06
N GLY A 86 -2.79 -0.74 -8.97
CA GLY A 86 -3.60 -0.95 -7.77
C GLY A 86 -4.13 0.33 -7.11
N GLN A 87 -3.30 1.36 -6.94
CA GLN A 87 -3.72 2.63 -6.34
C GLN A 87 -4.80 3.33 -7.20
N SER A 88 -4.63 3.32 -8.52
CA SER A 88 -5.59 3.92 -9.46
C SER A 88 -6.93 3.19 -9.46
N LEU A 89 -6.92 1.85 -9.37
CA LEU A 89 -8.15 1.06 -9.24
C LEU A 89 -8.86 1.32 -7.91
N ALA A 90 -8.11 1.40 -6.81
CA ALA A 90 -8.66 1.68 -5.48
C ALA A 90 -9.34 3.05 -5.41
N ALA A 91 -8.93 4.00 -6.26
CA ALA A 91 -9.51 5.34 -6.33
C ALA A 91 -10.80 5.44 -7.17
N LEU A 92 -11.11 4.44 -8.00
CA LEU A 92 -12.29 4.48 -8.88
C LEU A 92 -13.61 4.80 -8.14
N PRO A 93 -13.94 4.18 -6.98
CA PRO A 93 -15.19 4.49 -6.29
C PRO A 93 -15.26 5.96 -5.85
N LEU A 94 -14.16 6.51 -5.33
CA LEU A 94 -14.10 7.91 -4.90
C LEU A 94 -14.16 8.88 -6.08
N TYR A 95 -13.51 8.53 -7.20
CA TYR A 95 -13.59 9.30 -8.43
C TYR A 95 -15.02 9.39 -8.94
N LEU A 96 -15.73 8.25 -9.01
CA LEU A 96 -17.12 8.20 -9.46
C LEU A 96 -18.06 8.99 -8.53
N LEU A 97 -17.87 8.90 -7.22
CA LEU A 97 -18.62 9.71 -6.25
C LEU A 97 -18.37 11.21 -6.46
N GLY A 98 -17.11 11.61 -6.66
CA GLY A 98 -16.77 13.00 -6.95
C GLY A 98 -17.27 13.45 -8.33
N ALA A 99 -17.37 12.55 -9.32
CA ALA A 99 -17.97 12.84 -10.63
C ALA A 99 -19.48 13.03 -10.55
N ALA A 100 -20.17 12.23 -9.73
CA ALA A 100 -21.58 12.45 -9.42
C ALA A 100 -21.78 13.80 -8.71
N TRP A 101 -20.92 14.12 -7.72
CA TRP A 101 -20.96 15.41 -7.04
C TRP A 101 -20.65 16.59 -7.97
N ARG A 102 -19.74 16.42 -8.94
CA ARG A 102 -19.49 17.41 -10.01
C ARG A 102 -20.77 17.70 -10.79
N GLY A 103 -21.56 16.67 -11.12
CA GLY A 103 -22.85 16.83 -11.81
C GLY A 103 -23.87 17.63 -11.01
N LEU A 104 -23.86 17.52 -9.68
CA LEU A 104 -24.79 18.23 -8.79
C LEU A 104 -24.33 19.66 -8.44
N SER A 105 -23.03 19.85 -8.23
CA SER A 105 -22.47 21.11 -7.72
C SER A 105 -21.86 22.01 -8.79
N GLY A 106 -21.61 21.48 -10.00
CA GLY A 106 -20.82 22.15 -11.03
C GLY A 106 -19.31 22.22 -10.73
N SER A 107 -18.85 21.70 -9.58
CA SER A 107 -17.45 21.77 -9.18
C SER A 107 -16.57 20.81 -9.98
N VAL A 108 -15.77 21.35 -10.90
CA VAL A 108 -14.83 20.58 -11.73
C VAL A 108 -13.77 19.86 -10.88
N TYR A 109 -13.48 20.36 -9.67
CA TYR A 109 -12.48 19.78 -8.77
C TYR A 109 -13.01 18.62 -7.91
N ALA A 110 -14.31 18.36 -7.90
CA ALA A 110 -14.92 17.37 -7.03
C ALA A 110 -14.35 15.93 -7.16
N PRO A 111 -14.11 15.37 -8.37
CA PRO A 111 -13.49 14.06 -8.53
C PRO A 111 -12.11 13.99 -7.90
N ARG A 112 -11.28 15.01 -8.13
CA ARG A 112 -9.93 15.10 -7.58
C ARG A 112 -9.96 15.19 -6.06
N ALA A 113 -10.81 16.06 -5.51
CA ALA A 113 -10.93 16.24 -4.06
C ALA A 113 -11.38 14.94 -3.37
N ALA A 114 -12.33 14.20 -3.96
CA ALA A 114 -12.77 12.91 -3.44
C ALA A 114 -11.64 11.86 -3.46
N VAL A 115 -10.88 11.77 -4.57
CA VAL A 115 -9.75 10.84 -4.67
C VAL A 115 -8.63 11.16 -3.68
N ALA A 116 -8.37 12.45 -3.41
CA ALA A 116 -7.37 12.88 -2.44
C ALA A 116 -7.64 12.36 -1.01
N LEU A 117 -8.88 11.94 -0.69
CA LEU A 117 -9.23 11.37 0.61
C LEU A 117 -8.82 9.91 0.77
N LEU A 118 -8.45 9.21 -0.33
CA LEU A 118 -8.20 7.77 -0.29
C LEU A 118 -7.17 7.40 0.78
N ASN A 119 -6.03 8.07 0.81
CA ASN A 119 -4.95 7.72 1.73
C ASN A 119 -5.31 7.99 3.19
N ALA A 120 -6.07 9.05 3.47
CA ALA A 120 -6.62 9.29 4.80
C ALA A 120 -7.47 8.10 5.28
N LEU A 121 -8.33 7.57 4.40
CA LEU A 121 -9.16 6.39 4.71
C LEU A 121 -8.32 5.12 4.88
N LEU A 122 -7.30 4.92 4.04
CA LEU A 122 -6.41 3.75 4.10
C LEU A 122 -5.57 3.73 5.39
N VAL A 123 -4.97 4.86 5.77
CA VAL A 123 -4.20 4.98 7.02
C VAL A 123 -5.09 4.76 8.23
N ALA A 124 -6.27 5.37 8.27
CA ALA A 124 -7.22 5.19 9.36
C ALA A 124 -7.71 3.74 9.49
N THR A 125 -7.99 3.09 8.36
CA THR A 125 -8.37 1.66 8.32
C THR A 125 -7.24 0.78 8.82
N THR A 126 -5.99 1.08 8.42
CA THR A 126 -4.79 0.36 8.87
C THR A 126 -4.64 0.46 10.38
N ALA A 127 -4.80 1.65 10.96
CA ALA A 127 -4.77 1.85 12.42
C ALA A 127 -5.85 1.02 13.13
N GLY A 128 -7.08 1.00 12.59
CA GLY A 128 -8.15 0.13 13.09
C GLY A 128 -7.78 -1.35 13.03
N MET A 129 -7.14 -1.81 11.95
CA MET A 129 -6.69 -3.19 11.82
C MET A 129 -5.58 -3.55 12.79
N LEU A 130 -4.62 -2.66 13.04
CA LEU A 130 -3.58 -2.84 14.05
C LEU A 130 -4.21 -3.03 15.45
N LEU A 131 -5.19 -2.20 15.81
CA LEU A 131 -5.94 -2.39 17.06
C LEU A 131 -6.63 -3.77 17.12
N LYS A 132 -7.22 -4.25 16.02
CA LYS A 132 -7.81 -5.60 15.98
C LYS A 132 -6.77 -6.69 16.19
N ILE A 133 -5.61 -6.59 15.55
CA ILE A 133 -4.51 -7.55 15.69
C ILE A 133 -4.04 -7.60 17.15
N VAL A 134 -3.81 -6.45 17.78
CA VAL A 134 -3.36 -6.37 19.18
C VAL A 134 -4.38 -6.97 20.14
N LEU A 135 -5.67 -6.65 19.98
CA LEU A 135 -6.74 -7.23 20.79
C LEU A 135 -6.88 -8.74 20.59
N GLN A 136 -6.65 -9.23 19.36
CA GLN A 136 -6.70 -10.66 19.04
C GLN A 136 -5.53 -11.43 19.66
N MET A 137 -4.39 -10.79 19.87
CA MET A 137 -3.26 -11.34 20.63
C MET A 137 -3.49 -11.32 22.16
N GLY A 138 -4.66 -10.88 22.63
CA GLY A 138 -5.00 -10.90 24.06
C GLY A 138 -4.44 -9.74 24.87
N TYR A 139 -4.02 -8.65 24.20
CA TYR A 139 -3.64 -7.41 24.88
C TYR A 139 -4.87 -6.58 25.25
N PRO A 140 -4.79 -5.76 26.33
CA PRO A 140 -5.88 -4.91 26.72
C PRO A 140 -6.08 -3.77 25.71
N ARG A 141 -7.32 -3.24 25.66
CA ARG A 141 -7.73 -2.20 24.71
C ARG A 141 -6.82 -0.96 24.69
N PRO A 142 -6.37 -0.40 25.84
CA PRO A 142 -5.50 0.76 25.83
C PRO A 142 -4.19 0.52 25.08
N THR A 143 -3.59 -0.66 25.21
CA THR A 143 -2.36 -1.02 24.47
C THR A 143 -2.58 -1.01 22.96
N GLY A 144 -3.69 -1.61 22.50
CA GLY A 144 -4.02 -1.60 21.07
C GLY A 144 -4.31 -0.20 20.54
N GLN A 145 -4.97 0.66 21.34
CA GLN A 145 -5.22 2.04 20.96
C GLN A 145 -3.91 2.83 20.86
N MET A 146 -3.00 2.64 21.82
CA MET A 146 -1.69 3.28 21.81
C MET A 146 -0.87 2.86 20.58
N ILE A 147 -0.84 1.58 20.23
CA ILE A 147 -0.13 1.10 19.02
C ILE A 147 -0.75 1.70 17.75
N ALA A 148 -2.08 1.71 17.64
CA ALA A 148 -2.77 2.27 16.48
C ALA A 148 -2.53 3.78 16.34
N LEU A 149 -2.55 4.53 17.45
CA LEU A 149 -2.26 5.96 17.47
C LEU A 149 -0.78 6.24 17.19
N ALA A 150 0.15 5.45 17.75
CA ALA A 150 1.58 5.59 17.49
C ALA A 150 1.89 5.36 16.01
N TYR A 151 1.28 4.36 15.37
CA TYR A 151 1.36 4.20 13.91
C TYR A 151 0.83 5.44 13.18
N ALA A 152 -0.38 5.87 13.50
CA ALA A 152 -1.08 6.87 12.71
C ALA A 152 -0.53 8.30 12.89
N LEU A 153 0.05 8.61 14.07
CA LEU A 153 0.47 9.96 14.45
C LEU A 153 1.99 10.11 14.63
N CYS A 154 2.72 9.02 14.86
CA CYS A 154 4.16 9.04 15.15
C CYS A 154 4.99 8.30 14.08
N THR A 155 4.47 8.22 12.86
CA THR A 155 5.17 7.67 11.69
C THR A 155 4.85 8.50 10.44
N PRO A 156 5.49 8.25 9.29
CA PRO A 156 5.16 8.92 8.04
C PRO A 156 3.73 8.64 7.55
N ALA A 157 3.02 7.68 8.15
CA ALA A 157 1.62 7.42 7.85
C ALA A 157 0.76 8.69 7.95
N TRP A 158 1.03 9.57 8.93
CA TRP A 158 0.37 10.87 9.04
C TRP A 158 0.57 11.71 7.78
N VAL A 159 1.82 11.89 7.34
CA VAL A 159 2.15 12.68 6.15
C VAL A 159 1.49 12.10 4.91
N TYR A 160 1.46 10.77 4.80
CA TYR A 160 0.82 10.08 3.69
C TYR A 160 -0.70 10.23 3.63
N THR A 161 -1.37 10.68 4.71
CA THR A 161 -2.79 11.04 4.65
C THR A 161 -3.05 12.24 3.73
N HIS A 162 -2.02 13.06 3.48
CA HIS A 162 -2.08 14.27 2.64
C HIS A 162 -1.46 14.06 1.24
N THR A 163 -1.06 12.83 0.90
CA THR A 163 -0.53 12.48 -0.42
C THR A 163 -1.48 11.53 -1.13
N PHE A 164 -1.22 11.26 -2.41
CA PHE A 164 -1.87 10.19 -3.15
C PHE A 164 -0.88 9.08 -3.54
N PHE A 165 0.08 8.82 -2.64
CA PHE A 165 1.07 7.76 -2.82
C PHE A 165 0.47 6.37 -2.59
N SER A 166 1.12 5.37 -3.16
CA SER A 166 0.71 3.95 -3.16
C SER A 166 0.94 3.22 -1.83
N GLU A 167 1.80 3.77 -0.98
CA GLU A 167 2.39 3.17 0.22
C GLU A 167 1.33 2.86 1.29
N PRO A 168 0.33 3.74 1.55
CA PRO A 168 -0.79 3.41 2.45
C PRO A 168 -1.60 2.19 2.00
N LEU A 169 -1.84 2.02 0.70
CA LEU A 169 -2.58 0.87 0.18
C LEU A 169 -1.80 -0.43 0.37
N VAL A 170 -0.51 -0.42 0.04
CA VAL A 170 0.38 -1.56 0.28
C VAL A 170 0.44 -1.88 1.78
N THR A 171 0.55 -0.87 2.63
CA THR A 171 0.57 -1.07 4.10
C THR A 171 -0.71 -1.74 4.59
N LEU A 172 -1.88 -1.25 4.16
CA LEU A 172 -3.16 -1.87 4.51
C LEU A 172 -3.24 -3.33 4.04
N CYS A 173 -2.77 -3.62 2.82
CA CYS A 173 -2.73 -4.97 2.28
C CYS A 173 -1.84 -5.89 3.13
N LEU A 174 -0.63 -5.46 3.48
CA LEU A 174 0.30 -6.23 4.31
C LEU A 174 -0.27 -6.48 5.71
N VAL A 175 -0.86 -5.46 6.35
CA VAL A 175 -1.52 -5.61 7.67
C VAL A 175 -2.73 -6.55 7.58
N THR A 176 -3.48 -6.51 6.47
CA THR A 176 -4.58 -7.44 6.22
C THR A 176 -4.09 -8.87 6.04
N ALA A 177 -2.97 -9.07 5.33
CA ALA A 177 -2.34 -10.38 5.21
C ALA A 177 -1.89 -10.91 6.58
N VAL A 178 -1.24 -10.08 7.41
CA VAL A 178 -0.82 -10.45 8.78
C VAL A 178 -2.04 -10.86 9.62
N PHE A 179 -3.08 -10.02 9.66
CA PHE A 179 -4.31 -10.33 10.39
C PHE A 179 -4.90 -11.67 9.95
N SER A 180 -4.97 -11.90 8.64
CA SER A 180 -5.56 -13.10 8.06
C SER A 180 -4.72 -14.34 8.38
N MET A 181 -3.40 -14.25 8.31
CA MET A 181 -2.50 -15.35 8.68
C MET A 181 -2.64 -15.72 10.16
N ILE A 182 -2.74 -14.75 11.07
CA ILE A 182 -2.98 -15.02 12.50
C ILE A 182 -4.35 -15.69 12.67
N ARG A 183 -5.39 -15.25 11.94
CA ARG A 183 -6.72 -15.87 11.99
C ARG A 183 -6.73 -17.30 11.44
N PHE A 184 -5.98 -17.57 10.39
CA PHE A 184 -5.76 -18.92 9.90
C PHE A 184 -5.08 -19.78 10.99
N ALA A 185 -3.99 -19.30 11.58
CA ALA A 185 -3.27 -20.00 12.64
C ALA A 185 -4.09 -20.24 13.92
N GLN A 186 -5.21 -19.53 14.12
CA GLN A 186 -6.13 -19.74 15.24
C GLN A 186 -7.34 -20.60 14.89
N SER A 187 -7.83 -20.57 13.64
CA SER A 187 -9.11 -21.18 13.25
C SER A 187 -9.02 -22.30 12.22
N ASP A 188 -7.86 -22.48 11.58
CA ASP A 188 -7.63 -23.42 10.47
C ASP A 188 -8.51 -23.20 9.21
N GLN A 189 -9.19 -22.06 9.11
CA GLN A 189 -10.10 -21.82 7.99
C GLN A 189 -9.35 -21.23 6.78
N SER A 190 -9.32 -21.97 5.66
CA SER A 190 -8.62 -21.59 4.42
C SER A 190 -9.09 -20.27 3.80
N ARG A 191 -10.29 -19.79 4.11
CA ARG A 191 -10.75 -18.46 3.67
C ARG A 191 -9.83 -17.32 4.10
N TRP A 192 -9.15 -17.48 5.25
CA TRP A 192 -8.19 -16.49 5.72
C TRP A 192 -6.90 -16.52 4.90
N LEU A 193 -6.49 -17.69 4.42
CA LEU A 193 -5.38 -17.80 3.47
C LEU A 193 -5.75 -17.17 2.13
N ALA A 194 -6.99 -17.34 1.67
CA ALA A 194 -7.48 -16.64 0.47
C ALA A 194 -7.47 -15.12 0.64
N LEU A 195 -7.89 -14.61 1.79
CA LEU A 195 -7.80 -13.18 2.08
C LEU A 195 -6.35 -12.69 2.15
N ALA A 196 -5.44 -13.47 2.74
CA ALA A 196 -4.02 -13.14 2.80
C ALA A 196 -3.40 -13.10 1.39
N GLY A 197 -3.63 -14.14 0.59
CA GLY A 197 -3.16 -14.22 -0.79
C GLY A 197 -3.69 -13.09 -1.67
N GLY A 198 -4.99 -12.78 -1.56
CA GLY A 198 -5.60 -11.66 -2.26
C GLY A 198 -5.02 -10.31 -1.86
N ALA A 199 -4.81 -10.09 -0.56
CA ALA A 199 -4.18 -8.86 -0.08
C ALA A 199 -2.73 -8.72 -0.60
N LEU A 200 -1.94 -9.80 -0.58
CA LEU A 200 -0.60 -9.80 -1.16
C LEU A 200 -0.61 -9.60 -2.68
N GLY A 201 -1.59 -10.17 -3.39
CA GLY A 201 -1.78 -9.94 -4.82
C GLY A 201 -2.10 -8.48 -5.15
N VAL A 202 -2.97 -7.83 -4.35
CA VAL A 202 -3.27 -6.39 -4.50
C VAL A 202 -2.05 -5.54 -4.14
N ALA A 203 -1.25 -5.94 -3.14
CA ALA A 203 -0.01 -5.25 -2.81
C ALA A 203 0.96 -5.24 -4.01
N LEU A 204 1.14 -6.39 -4.67
CA LEU A 204 1.97 -6.49 -5.89
C LEU A 204 1.40 -5.70 -7.07
N LEU A 205 0.08 -5.73 -7.26
CA LEU A 205 -0.60 -4.92 -8.28
C LEU A 205 -0.40 -3.41 -8.05
N THR A 206 -0.21 -3.01 -6.80
CA THR A 206 0.03 -1.63 -6.40
C THR A 206 1.51 -1.26 -6.55
N ARG A 207 2.41 -2.11 -6.05
CA ARG A 207 3.86 -1.92 -6.17
C ARG A 207 4.58 -3.27 -6.20
N VAL A 208 5.54 -3.40 -7.12
CA VAL A 208 6.35 -4.62 -7.28
C VAL A 208 7.27 -4.87 -6.09
N ASP A 209 7.74 -3.82 -5.40
CA ASP A 209 8.62 -3.93 -4.24
C ASP A 209 7.99 -4.65 -3.04
N ALA A 210 6.65 -4.76 -2.99
CA ALA A 210 5.94 -5.57 -2.02
C ALA A 210 6.31 -7.06 -2.08
N VAL A 211 6.94 -7.53 -3.19
CA VAL A 211 7.50 -8.88 -3.31
C VAL A 211 8.48 -9.22 -2.18
N ALA A 212 9.19 -8.22 -1.67
CA ALA A 212 10.15 -8.39 -0.58
C ALA A 212 9.51 -8.88 0.73
N ALA A 213 8.20 -8.68 0.91
CA ALA A 213 7.48 -9.14 2.09
C ALA A 213 7.05 -10.62 2.01
N ILE A 214 6.94 -11.19 0.80
CA ILE A 214 6.40 -12.55 0.57
C ILE A 214 7.15 -13.64 1.34
N PRO A 215 8.51 -13.65 1.39
CA PRO A 215 9.24 -14.68 2.13
C PRO A 215 8.83 -14.76 3.61
N ALA A 216 8.51 -13.63 4.26
CA ALA A 216 8.08 -13.62 5.65
C ALA A 216 6.72 -14.31 5.85
N PHE A 217 5.77 -14.10 4.93
CA PHE A 217 4.46 -14.77 4.98
C PHE A 217 4.56 -16.26 4.67
N ALA A 218 5.39 -16.64 3.70
CA ALA A 218 5.65 -18.04 3.37
C ALA A 218 6.31 -18.77 4.56
N LEU A 219 7.30 -18.14 5.19
CA LEU A 219 7.95 -18.67 6.40
C LEU A 219 6.94 -18.87 7.53
N TYR A 220 6.09 -17.88 7.81
CA TYR A 220 5.07 -18.00 8.85
C TYR A 220 4.08 -19.14 8.56
N LEU A 221 3.63 -19.29 7.32
CA LEU A 221 2.77 -20.41 6.92
C LEU A 221 3.47 -21.77 7.13
N GLY A 222 4.74 -21.86 6.72
CA GLY A 222 5.56 -23.05 6.91
C GLY A 222 5.73 -23.42 8.39
N LEU A 223 5.92 -22.43 9.27
CA LEU A 223 5.98 -22.64 10.72
C LEU A 223 4.66 -23.16 11.28
N VAL A 224 3.52 -22.60 10.84
CA VAL A 224 2.18 -23.07 11.24
C VAL A 224 1.97 -24.53 10.80
N TRP A 225 2.35 -24.87 9.57
CA TRP A 225 2.26 -26.25 9.08
C TRP A 225 3.22 -27.20 9.79
N TRP A 226 4.44 -26.77 10.11
CA TRP A 226 5.36 -27.58 10.91
C TRP A 226 4.71 -27.94 12.24
N GLN A 227 4.18 -26.97 12.97
CA GLN A 227 3.58 -27.17 14.29
C GLN A 227 2.33 -28.06 14.23
N ARG A 228 1.49 -27.89 13.21
CA ARG A 228 0.21 -28.60 13.08
C ARG A 228 0.30 -29.97 12.41
N ARG A 229 1.34 -30.19 11.60
CA ARG A 229 1.51 -31.40 10.77
C ARG A 229 0.22 -31.77 10.00
N PRO A 230 -0.37 -30.84 9.20
CA PRO A 230 -1.59 -31.14 8.47
C PRO A 230 -1.35 -32.26 7.44
N TYR A 231 -2.39 -33.01 7.13
CA TYR A 231 -2.36 -33.96 6.00
C TYR A 231 -2.04 -33.22 4.69
N LEU A 232 -1.35 -33.90 3.76
CA LEU A 232 -0.95 -33.31 2.48
C LEU A 232 -2.11 -32.69 1.70
N ALA A 233 -3.28 -33.32 1.71
CA ALA A 233 -4.48 -32.80 1.06
C ALA A 233 -5.00 -31.49 1.69
N ALA A 234 -4.85 -31.33 3.01
CA ALA A 234 -5.22 -30.09 3.69
C ALA A 234 -4.20 -28.98 3.37
N ALA A 235 -2.90 -29.31 3.40
CA ALA A 235 -1.84 -28.37 3.04
C ALA A 235 -1.92 -27.91 1.58
N SER A 236 -2.25 -28.80 0.65
CA SER A 236 -2.46 -28.44 -0.76
C SER A 236 -3.69 -27.55 -0.95
N GLY A 237 -4.83 -27.87 -0.30
CA GLY A 237 -6.03 -27.04 -0.34
C GLY A 237 -5.80 -25.64 0.26
N GLN A 238 -5.03 -25.56 1.36
CA GLN A 238 -4.62 -24.31 1.99
C GLN A 238 -3.66 -23.50 1.11
N SER A 239 -2.71 -24.17 0.45
CA SER A 239 -1.80 -23.56 -0.51
C SER A 239 -2.57 -22.97 -1.69
N LEU A 240 -3.52 -23.73 -2.25
CA LEU A 240 -4.36 -23.28 -3.37
C LEU A 240 -5.23 -22.09 -2.96
N ALA A 241 -5.80 -22.13 -1.74
CA ALA A 241 -6.60 -21.04 -1.21
C ALA A 241 -5.81 -19.72 -1.15
N ALA A 242 -4.53 -19.75 -0.73
CA ALA A 242 -3.65 -18.57 -0.77
C ALA A 242 -3.21 -18.21 -2.20
N ALA A 243 -2.78 -19.21 -2.97
CA ALA A 243 -2.13 -19.01 -4.26
C ALA A 243 -3.08 -18.49 -5.33
N ALA A 244 -4.34 -18.93 -5.36
CA ALA A 244 -5.30 -18.52 -6.40
C ALA A 244 -5.56 -17.00 -6.43
N PRO A 245 -5.96 -16.33 -5.33
CA PRO A 245 -6.17 -14.89 -5.33
C PRO A 245 -4.85 -14.10 -5.43
N PHE A 246 -3.74 -14.65 -4.91
CA PHE A 246 -2.41 -14.07 -5.11
C PHE A 246 -2.03 -14.04 -6.60
N ALA A 247 -2.18 -15.18 -7.28
CA ALA A 247 -1.88 -15.34 -8.70
C ALA A 247 -2.79 -14.46 -9.57
N ALA A 248 -4.05 -14.23 -9.16
CA ALA A 248 -4.92 -13.27 -9.84
C ALA A 248 -4.37 -11.84 -9.77
N GLY A 249 -3.96 -11.37 -8.58
CA GLY A 249 -3.35 -10.04 -8.43
C GLY A 249 -2.03 -9.90 -9.19
N LEU A 250 -1.16 -10.91 -9.10
CA LEU A 250 0.09 -10.96 -9.86
C LEU A 250 -0.16 -10.99 -11.37
N GLY A 251 -1.11 -11.80 -11.83
CA GLY A 251 -1.50 -11.90 -13.24
C GLY A 251 -2.02 -10.57 -13.79
N LEU A 252 -2.82 -9.83 -13.00
CA LEU A 252 -3.23 -8.48 -13.36
C LEU A 252 -2.05 -7.51 -13.45
N ALA A 253 -1.09 -7.61 -12.53
CA ALA A 253 0.11 -6.76 -12.53
C ALA A 253 0.98 -7.02 -13.79
N LEU A 254 1.24 -8.30 -14.09
CA LEU A 254 2.02 -8.71 -15.26
C LEU A 254 1.27 -8.41 -16.57
N GLY A 255 -0.04 -8.63 -16.61
CA GLY A 255 -0.89 -8.28 -17.74
C GLY A 255 -0.89 -6.77 -18.00
N TYR A 256 -0.91 -5.96 -16.94
CA TYR A 256 -0.76 -4.52 -17.05
C TYR A 256 0.62 -4.10 -17.60
N ASN A 257 1.70 -4.75 -17.16
CA ASN A 257 3.03 -4.52 -17.76
C ASN A 257 3.06 -4.87 -19.25
N TYR A 258 2.52 -6.04 -19.61
CA TYR A 258 2.44 -6.46 -21.00
C TYR A 258 1.63 -5.48 -21.85
N HIS A 259 0.51 -4.97 -21.32
CA HIS A 259 -0.29 -3.95 -22.01
C HIS A 259 0.49 -2.65 -22.21
N ARG A 260 1.21 -2.18 -21.18
CA ARG A 260 1.99 -0.93 -21.24
C ARG A 260 3.22 -1.03 -22.13
N PHE A 261 3.99 -2.11 -22.04
CA PHE A 261 5.35 -2.18 -22.57
C PHE A 261 5.56 -3.30 -23.60
N GLY A 262 4.59 -4.20 -23.78
CA GLY A 262 4.79 -5.43 -24.57
C GLY A 262 5.65 -6.50 -23.87
N SER A 263 6.10 -6.22 -22.63
CA SER A 263 6.90 -7.12 -21.80
C SER A 263 6.29 -7.24 -20.41
N ILE A 264 6.24 -8.45 -19.85
CA ILE A 264 5.76 -8.70 -18.49
C ILE A 264 6.77 -8.29 -17.42
N LEU A 265 8.06 -8.22 -17.75
CA LEU A 265 9.17 -7.92 -16.82
C LEU A 265 9.67 -6.48 -16.91
N GLU A 266 9.01 -5.65 -17.71
CA GLU A 266 9.34 -4.23 -17.79
C GLU A 266 8.47 -3.43 -16.82
N PHE A 267 9.11 -2.76 -15.86
CA PHE A 267 8.43 -2.05 -14.76
C PHE A 267 8.57 -0.53 -14.84
N GLY A 268 9.19 0.01 -15.90
CA GLY A 268 9.34 1.46 -16.10
C GLY A 268 10.39 2.14 -15.19
N TYR A 269 11.23 1.36 -14.51
CA TYR A 269 12.32 1.84 -13.64
C TYR A 269 13.72 1.73 -14.30
N SER A 270 13.79 1.71 -15.63
CA SER A 270 15.06 1.54 -16.37
C SER A 270 16.10 2.64 -16.11
N THR A 271 15.66 3.82 -15.67
CA THR A 271 16.54 4.94 -15.26
C THR A 271 16.91 4.90 -13.77
N SER A 272 16.27 4.05 -12.97
CA SER A 272 16.50 3.93 -11.52
C SER A 272 17.41 2.74 -11.24
N ASN A 273 18.70 2.89 -11.56
CA ASN A 273 19.69 1.85 -11.31
C ASN A 273 20.17 1.86 -9.86
N TRP A 274 20.41 0.67 -9.30
CA TRP A 274 21.09 0.55 -8.01
C TRP A 274 22.55 0.97 -8.18
N GLN A 275 22.83 2.24 -7.89
CA GLN A 275 24.18 2.81 -8.01
C GLN A 275 24.82 3.11 -6.65
N SER A 276 24.03 3.17 -5.58
CA SER A 276 24.53 3.48 -4.23
C SER A 276 25.11 2.26 -3.53
N ASP A 277 26.20 2.48 -2.80
CA ASP A 277 26.75 1.51 -1.86
C ASP A 277 25.67 1.00 -0.88
N PHE A 278 25.59 -0.32 -0.71
CA PHE A 278 24.54 -0.96 0.09
C PHE A 278 24.55 -0.46 1.54
N LEU A 279 25.74 -0.41 2.16
CA LEU A 279 25.86 -0.05 3.57
C LEU A 279 25.52 1.43 3.79
N THR A 280 25.96 2.29 2.87
CA THR A 280 25.60 3.71 2.84
C THR A 280 24.10 3.90 2.70
N GLY A 281 23.44 3.17 1.80
CA GLY A 281 21.99 3.18 1.64
C GLY A 281 21.27 2.70 2.90
N LEU A 282 21.74 1.60 3.50
CA LEU A 282 21.16 1.03 4.73
C LEU A 282 21.27 2.00 5.91
N ILE A 283 22.46 2.56 6.17
CA ILE A 283 22.67 3.55 7.22
C ILE A 283 21.87 4.82 6.93
N GLY A 284 21.84 5.25 5.66
CA GLY A 284 21.05 6.38 5.19
C GLY A 284 19.56 6.23 5.47
N LEU A 285 18.98 5.06 5.21
CA LEU A 285 17.56 4.78 5.41
C LEU A 285 17.20 4.43 6.85
N THR A 286 18.16 4.14 7.72
CA THR A 286 17.90 3.77 9.13
C THR A 286 18.21 4.89 10.10
N LEU A 287 19.39 5.50 10.00
CA LEU A 287 19.95 6.41 11.02
C LEU A 287 20.10 7.86 10.55
N SER A 288 20.07 8.14 9.24
CA SER A 288 20.25 9.52 8.74
C SER A 288 19.16 10.46 9.26
N PRO A 289 19.50 11.66 9.74
CA PRO A 289 18.49 12.62 10.20
C PRO A 289 17.54 13.08 9.06
N GLY A 290 17.96 13.00 7.80
CA GLY A 290 17.17 13.45 6.66
C GLY A 290 16.17 12.42 6.12
N LYS A 291 16.42 11.12 6.29
CA LYS A 291 15.62 10.03 5.68
C LYS A 291 15.47 8.77 6.56
N GLY A 292 16.02 8.80 7.78
CA GLY A 292 16.23 7.60 8.60
C GLY A 292 14.97 7.14 9.33
N LEU A 293 14.71 5.84 9.26
CA LEU A 293 13.59 5.17 9.89
C LEU A 293 13.45 5.49 11.39
N VAL A 294 14.56 5.60 12.12
CA VAL A 294 14.54 5.89 13.57
C VAL A 294 13.93 7.25 13.88
N TRP A 295 14.16 8.25 13.02
CA TRP A 295 13.67 9.62 13.20
C TRP A 295 12.24 9.78 12.72
N TYR A 296 11.92 9.15 11.59
CA TYR A 296 10.63 9.30 10.93
C TYR A 296 9.57 8.32 11.46
N ALA A 297 9.97 7.19 12.05
CA ALA A 297 9.10 6.23 12.71
C ALA A 297 9.66 5.77 14.08
N PRO A 298 9.79 6.68 15.08
CA PRO A 298 10.30 6.35 16.41
C PRO A 298 9.67 5.15 17.12
N PRO A 299 8.37 4.82 16.93
CA PRO A 299 7.77 3.62 17.53
C PRO A 299 8.50 2.31 17.19
N ILE A 300 9.25 2.25 16.08
CA ILE A 300 10.05 1.07 15.72
C ILE A 300 11.13 0.79 16.76
N VAL A 301 11.78 1.82 17.31
CA VAL A 301 12.80 1.65 18.35
C VAL A 301 12.20 1.03 19.60
N LEU A 302 11.04 1.54 20.04
CA LEU A 302 10.31 0.97 21.16
C LEU A 302 9.89 -0.47 20.89
N GLY A 303 9.45 -0.76 19.66
CA GLY A 303 9.15 -2.10 19.18
C GLY A 303 10.34 -3.06 19.35
N LEU A 304 11.51 -2.68 18.86
CA LEU A 304 12.75 -3.47 18.96
C LEU A 304 13.16 -3.72 20.41
N ILE A 305 13.13 -2.69 21.26
CA ILE A 305 13.46 -2.82 22.69
C ILE A 305 12.48 -3.77 23.39
N SER A 306 11.21 -3.76 22.99
CA SER A 306 10.17 -4.61 23.57
C SER A 306 10.14 -6.06 23.06
N MET A 307 10.87 -6.39 21.98
CA MET A 307 10.86 -7.72 21.35
C MET A 307 11.16 -8.88 22.31
N PRO A 308 12.17 -8.81 23.21
CA PRO A 308 12.45 -9.91 24.13
C PRO A 308 11.31 -10.17 25.11
N ALA A 309 10.63 -9.10 25.58
CA ALA A 309 9.48 -9.24 26.46
C ALA A 309 8.27 -9.79 25.72
N PHE A 310 8.09 -9.40 24.45
CA PHE A 310 7.06 -9.94 23.57
C PHE A 310 7.26 -11.43 23.28
N ALA A 311 8.49 -11.86 22.99
CA ALA A 311 8.81 -13.25 22.65
C ALA A 311 8.73 -14.25 23.83
N ARG A 312 8.77 -13.75 25.08
CA ARG A 312 8.62 -14.59 26.28
C ARG A 312 7.17 -14.93 26.62
N ARG A 313 6.22 -14.30 25.94
CA ARG A 313 4.78 -14.46 26.17
C ARG A 313 4.18 -15.45 25.18
#